data_AF-A0A0C2J8R2-F1
#
_entry.id   AF-A0A0C2J8R2-F1
#
_cell.length_a   1.000
_cell.length_b   1.000
_cell.length_c   1.000
_cell.angle_alpha   90.00
_cell.angle_beta   90.00
_cell.angle_gamma   90.00
#
_symmetry.space_group_name_H-M   'P 1'
#
loop_
_entity.id
_entity.type
_entity.pdbx_description
1 polymer ?
#
loop_
_entity_poly.entity_id
_entity_poly.type
_entity_poly.pdbx_seq_one_letter_code
_entity_poly.pdbx_strand_id
1 'polypeptide(L)'
;MTSKDTAIWFQNGDEPISFNLQFQNNGDLLTHLIINVELSIPCEITIDDTVDVPYSELIAHSDNSVPSHARLLFPTPTLHNRRVDFTIRAKCQQILNKKVTPTLRLRIESFVPQYTNQFDFNAVSKMKSEFVIEVKKQPMKSIKVPMNTETEVDLNFDVALHIRGLSYDSELVYSAQLLLDDSIDIKVISLDISSPDCTISTVDDLTLDPRVMAQQKFKIAKEQRVEKVHLSVKAKVKFITSKDFQFTLKINPLVRDGADYSLESIFAYEMKHIFMIALGITRTNIAILVLATLGCFLLFTALFLLLHFMILPRFVVGNEEIGYIIDEVAVAEEY
;
A
#
# COMPACT_ATOMS: atom_id res chain seq x y z
N MET A 1 -30.14 1.87 25.45
CA MET A 1 -29.02 2.83 25.32
C MET A 1 -28.29 2.50 24.03
N THR A 2 -27.87 3.49 23.26
CA THR A 2 -27.08 3.26 22.03
C THR A 2 -25.94 4.27 21.94
N SER A 3 -24.78 3.82 21.49
CA SER A 3 -23.67 4.70 21.11
C SER A 3 -23.85 5.13 19.66
N LYS A 4 -23.76 6.42 19.36
CA LYS A 4 -23.87 6.93 17.99
C LYS A 4 -22.61 6.62 17.17
N ASP A 5 -21.44 6.66 17.82
CA ASP A 5 -20.14 6.44 17.20
C ASP A 5 -19.29 5.48 18.02
N THR A 6 -18.26 4.91 17.39
CA THR A 6 -17.22 4.16 18.11
C THR A 6 -16.21 5.16 18.69
N ALA A 7 -16.10 5.20 20.01
CA ALA A 7 -15.13 6.05 20.69
C ALA A 7 -13.69 5.62 20.35
N ILE A 8 -12.81 6.58 20.07
CA ILE A 8 -11.39 6.35 19.81
C ILE A 8 -10.58 6.99 20.93
N TRP A 9 -9.58 6.27 21.44
CA TRP A 9 -8.61 6.79 22.39
C TRP A 9 -7.21 6.75 21.80
N PHE A 10 -6.54 7.90 21.77
CA PHE A 10 -5.14 8.01 21.38
C PHE A 10 -4.25 7.87 22.62
N GLN A 11 -3.58 6.73 22.78
CA GLN A 11 -2.82 6.40 24.00
C GLN A 11 -1.66 7.36 24.30
N ASN A 12 -1.11 7.97 23.26
CA ASN A 12 0.00 8.92 23.31
C ASN A 12 -0.47 10.38 23.03
N GLY A 13 -1.76 10.65 23.22
CA GLY A 13 -2.33 11.98 23.01
C GLY A 13 -3.13 12.45 24.21
N ASP A 14 -3.24 13.77 24.34
CA ASP A 14 -4.02 14.41 25.41
C ASP A 14 -5.48 14.68 25.01
N GLU A 15 -5.89 14.16 23.85
CA GLU A 15 -7.25 14.31 23.34
C GLU A 15 -8.22 13.48 24.19
N PRO A 16 -9.35 14.08 24.62
CA PRO A 16 -10.33 13.35 25.41
C PRO A 16 -11.04 12.29 24.55
N ILE A 17 -11.25 11.12 25.13
CA ILE A 17 -12.11 10.09 24.57
C ILE A 17 -13.54 10.62 24.60
N SER A 18 -14.23 10.65 23.47
CA SER A 18 -15.62 11.13 23.39
C SER A 18 -16.59 9.96 23.16
N PHE A 19 -17.50 9.75 24.11
CA PHE A 19 -18.59 8.78 24.02
C PHE A 19 -19.90 9.52 23.78
N ASN A 20 -20.42 9.43 22.55
CA ASN A 20 -21.67 10.06 22.16
C ASN A 20 -22.82 9.08 22.39
N LEU A 21 -23.60 9.32 23.45
CA LEU A 21 -24.62 8.38 23.92
C LEU A 21 -26.02 8.95 23.75
N GLN A 22 -26.95 8.05 23.40
CA GLN A 22 -28.37 8.34 23.36
C GLN A 22 -29.13 7.40 24.30
N PHE A 23 -29.87 8.02 25.21
CA PHE A 23 -30.81 7.37 26.10
C PHE A 23 -32.24 7.63 25.64
N GLN A 24 -33.08 6.59 25.64
CA GLN A 24 -34.51 6.71 25.38
C GLN A 24 -35.26 6.09 26.56
N ASN A 25 -36.11 6.89 27.21
CA ASN A 25 -36.96 6.40 28.30
C ASN A 25 -38.22 5.74 27.72
N ASN A 26 -38.36 4.43 27.85
CA ASN A 26 -39.55 3.71 27.40
C ASN A 26 -40.65 3.64 28.47
N GLY A 27 -40.59 4.47 29.52
CA GLY A 27 -41.55 4.51 30.62
C GLY A 27 -41.08 3.82 31.90
N ASP A 28 -39.91 3.16 31.86
CA ASP A 28 -39.34 2.46 33.01
C ASP A 28 -38.76 3.42 34.06
N LEU A 29 -38.46 4.65 33.66
CA LEU A 29 -37.88 5.69 34.50
C LEU A 29 -38.91 6.81 34.71
N LEU A 30 -39.80 6.60 35.67
CA LEU A 30 -40.87 7.53 36.06
C LEU A 30 -40.41 8.56 37.12
N THR A 31 -39.17 8.44 37.59
CA THR A 31 -38.59 9.27 38.66
C THR A 31 -37.34 10.01 38.15
N HIS A 32 -36.62 10.64 39.08
CA HIS A 32 -35.25 11.10 38.90
C HIS A 32 -34.37 10.00 38.28
N LEU A 33 -33.54 10.39 37.32
CA LEU A 33 -32.60 9.52 36.61
C LEU A 33 -31.22 9.69 37.24
N ILE A 34 -30.62 8.58 37.69
CA ILE A 34 -29.24 8.56 38.16
C ILE A 34 -28.39 7.85 37.11
N ILE A 35 -27.33 8.50 36.66
CA ILE A 35 -26.34 7.90 35.75
C ILE A 35 -25.02 7.83 36.49
N ASN A 36 -24.58 6.62 36.80
CA ASN A 36 -23.25 6.34 37.31
C ASN A 36 -22.36 5.97 36.11
N VAL A 37 -21.27 6.71 35.96
CA VAL A 37 -20.27 6.52 34.92
C VAL A 37 -19.01 6.01 35.59
N GLU A 38 -18.47 4.91 35.08
CA GLU A 38 -17.19 4.35 35.48
C GLU A 38 -16.33 4.13 34.24
N LEU A 39 -15.03 4.45 34.33
CA LEU A 39 -14.07 4.13 33.28
C LEU A 39 -13.01 3.17 33.82
N SER A 40 -12.69 2.13 33.03
CA SER A 40 -11.75 1.08 33.43
C SER A 40 -10.29 1.54 33.63
N ILE A 41 -10.00 2.81 33.39
CA ILE A 41 -8.69 3.45 33.57
C ILE A 41 -8.87 4.82 34.27
N PRO A 42 -7.84 5.30 34.98
CA PRO A 42 -7.86 6.61 35.62
C PRO A 42 -7.87 7.73 34.58
N CYS A 43 -8.99 8.46 34.51
CA CYS A 43 -9.20 9.60 33.63
C CYS A 43 -10.04 10.69 34.31
N GLU A 44 -9.88 11.94 33.87
CA GLU A 44 -10.80 13.02 34.22
C GLU A 44 -12.06 12.88 33.36
N ILE A 45 -13.21 12.61 33.98
CA ILE A 45 -14.49 12.45 33.28
C ILE A 45 -15.23 13.77 33.31
N THR A 46 -15.65 14.27 32.16
CA THR A 46 -16.58 15.39 32.03
C THR A 46 -17.81 14.93 31.26
N ILE A 47 -18.98 15.40 31.66
CA ILE A 47 -20.25 15.05 31.02
C ILE A 47 -20.81 16.35 30.46
N ASP A 48 -20.80 16.46 29.13
CA ASP A 48 -21.39 17.58 28.42
C ASP A 48 -22.86 17.23 28.15
N ASP A 49 -23.76 17.88 28.87
CA ASP A 49 -25.20 17.78 28.62
C ASP A 49 -25.67 18.89 27.68
N THR A 50 -26.62 18.56 26.81
CA THR A 50 -27.27 19.52 25.91
C THR A 50 -28.54 20.12 26.53
N VAL A 51 -29.04 19.60 27.66
CA VAL A 51 -30.32 20.03 28.24
C VAL A 51 -30.27 20.18 29.76
N ASP A 52 -30.29 21.43 30.23
CA ASP A 52 -30.47 21.90 31.62
C ASP A 52 -29.61 21.26 32.73
N VAL A 53 -28.74 22.12 33.27
CA VAL A 53 -27.67 21.88 34.27
C VAL A 53 -28.00 20.78 35.29
N PRO A 54 -27.49 19.55 35.12
CA PRO A 54 -27.51 18.54 36.16
C PRO A 54 -26.54 18.90 37.29
N TYR A 55 -26.89 18.54 38.52
CA TYR A 55 -25.93 18.52 39.62
C TYR A 55 -24.95 17.36 39.37
N SER A 56 -23.72 17.69 38.99
CA SER A 56 -22.62 16.71 38.88
C SER A 56 -21.83 16.70 40.19
N GLU A 57 -21.92 15.62 40.96
CA GLU A 57 -20.90 15.33 41.97
C GLU A 57 -19.77 14.57 41.27
N LEU A 58 -18.71 15.31 40.94
CA LEU A 58 -17.46 14.75 40.45
C LEU A 58 -16.65 14.30 41.66
N ILE A 59 -16.66 13.01 41.93
CA ILE A 59 -15.76 12.40 42.92
C ILE A 59 -14.51 11.94 42.18
N ALA A 60 -13.64 12.91 41.81
CA ALA A 60 -12.35 12.60 41.22
C ALA A 60 -11.40 12.08 42.31
N HIS A 61 -11.13 10.77 42.31
CA HIS A 61 -10.06 10.21 43.14
C HIS A 61 -8.71 10.45 42.42
N SER A 62 -7.75 11.07 43.11
CA SER A 62 -6.41 11.36 42.56
C SER A 62 -5.47 10.15 42.58
N ASP A 63 -5.99 8.95 42.81
CA ASP A 63 -5.19 7.73 42.92
C ASP A 63 -5.21 6.99 41.57
N ASN A 64 -4.04 6.89 40.94
CA ASN A 64 -3.84 6.36 39.59
C ASN A 64 -4.18 4.86 39.45
N SER A 65 -4.63 4.21 40.51
CA SER A 65 -5.01 2.78 40.55
C SER A 65 -6.52 2.55 40.52
N VAL A 66 -7.33 3.60 40.71
CA VAL A 66 -8.79 3.48 40.87
C VAL A 66 -9.50 3.86 39.57
N PRO A 67 -10.50 3.08 39.11
CA PRO A 67 -11.40 3.48 38.04
C PRO A 67 -11.98 4.87 38.29
N SER A 68 -12.08 5.69 37.25
CA SER A 68 -12.69 7.00 37.41
C SER A 68 -14.20 6.88 37.47
N HIS A 69 -14.81 7.59 38.42
CA HIS A 69 -16.25 7.58 38.63
C HIS A 69 -16.84 9.00 38.53
N ALA A 70 -17.98 9.12 37.86
CA ALA A 70 -18.80 10.33 37.86
C ALA A 70 -20.27 9.95 38.05
N ARG A 71 -21.00 10.73 38.84
CA ARG A 71 -22.44 10.52 39.05
C ARG A 71 -23.21 11.75 38.58
N LEU A 72 -24.19 11.50 37.72
CA LEU A 72 -25.13 12.49 37.23
C LEU A 72 -26.49 12.23 37.85
N LEU A 73 -27.11 13.29 38.38
CA LEU A 73 -28.48 13.26 38.85
C LEU A 73 -29.33 14.20 38.02
N PHE A 74 -30.35 13.66 37.36
CA PHE A 74 -31.40 14.48 36.76
C PHE A 74 -32.48 14.76 37.78
N PRO A 75 -32.66 16.03 38.19
CA PRO A 75 -33.64 16.40 39.21
C PRO A 75 -35.09 16.34 38.67
N THR A 76 -35.27 16.35 37.36
CA THR A 76 -36.60 16.36 36.75
C THR A 76 -37.05 14.95 36.34
N PRO A 77 -38.33 14.59 36.56
CA PRO A 77 -38.88 13.35 36.04
C PRO A 77 -38.74 13.29 34.51
N THR A 78 -38.18 12.18 34.01
CA THR A 78 -38.08 11.97 32.57
C THR A 78 -39.43 11.56 32.00
N LEU A 79 -39.97 12.35 31.06
CA LEU A 79 -41.21 12.00 30.35
C LEU A 79 -41.07 10.68 29.59
N HIS A 80 -42.19 9.97 29.44
CA HIS A 80 -42.26 8.77 28.60
C HIS A 80 -41.88 9.12 27.15
N ASN A 81 -41.07 8.26 26.51
CA ASN A 81 -40.48 8.44 25.18
C ASN A 81 -39.57 9.65 25.02
N ARG A 82 -39.14 10.31 26.10
CA ARG A 82 -38.11 11.35 26.02
C ARG A 82 -36.78 10.72 25.61
N ARG A 83 -36.14 11.33 24.62
CA ARG A 83 -34.75 11.05 24.24
C ARG A 83 -33.84 12.09 24.88
N VAL A 84 -32.74 11.61 25.43
CA VAL A 84 -31.70 12.45 26.03
C VAL A 84 -30.39 12.09 25.35
N ASP A 85 -29.77 13.09 24.74
CA ASP A 85 -28.46 12.99 24.12
C ASP A 85 -27.44 13.67 25.03
N PHE A 86 -26.37 12.96 25.35
CA PHE A 86 -25.29 13.50 26.16
C PHE A 86 -23.96 12.91 25.72
N THR A 87 -22.89 13.67 25.95
CA THR A 87 -21.54 13.26 25.60
C THR A 87 -20.72 13.10 26.88
N ILE A 88 -20.10 11.94 27.05
CA ILE A 88 -19.12 11.73 28.11
C ILE A 88 -17.73 11.90 27.49
N ARG A 89 -16.97 12.86 27.98
CA ARG A 89 -15.57 13.07 27.63
C ARG A 89 -14.70 12.53 28.75
N ALA A 90 -13.68 11.75 28.40
CA ALA A 90 -12.72 11.23 29.36
C ALA A 90 -11.31 11.62 28.93
N LYS A 91 -10.65 12.47 29.72
CA LYS A 91 -9.25 12.84 29.52
C LYS A 91 -8.36 11.91 30.32
N CYS A 92 -7.68 11.01 29.63
CA CYS A 92 -6.85 9.97 30.23
C CYS A 92 -5.38 10.35 30.21
N GLN A 93 -4.60 9.82 31.17
CA GLN A 93 -3.15 9.91 31.09
C GLN A 93 -2.62 9.06 29.93
N GLN A 94 -1.46 9.45 29.39
CA GLN A 94 -0.81 8.71 28.33
C GLN A 94 -0.24 7.39 28.86
N ILE A 95 -0.52 6.28 28.16
CA ILE A 95 -0.06 4.94 28.53
C ILE A 95 0.64 4.32 27.31
N LEU A 96 1.96 4.47 27.22
CA LEU A 96 2.76 4.02 26.06
C LEU A 96 3.12 2.53 26.11
N ASN A 97 3.29 1.97 27.31
CA ASN A 97 3.93 0.67 27.50
C ASN A 97 2.95 -0.52 27.60
N LYS A 98 1.64 -0.27 27.44
CA LYS A 98 0.62 -1.31 27.59
C LYS A 98 -0.55 -1.06 26.67
N LYS A 99 -0.93 -2.09 25.90
CA LYS A 99 -2.17 -2.06 25.13
C LYS A 99 -3.36 -2.12 26.09
N VAL A 100 -3.99 -0.97 26.34
CA VAL A 100 -5.19 -0.87 27.17
C VAL A 100 -6.37 -0.48 26.29
N THR A 101 -7.53 -1.09 26.55
CA THR A 101 -8.79 -0.76 25.86
C THR A 101 -9.71 -0.14 26.91
N PRO A 102 -9.86 1.20 26.94
CA PRO A 102 -10.74 1.87 27.90
C PRO A 102 -12.17 1.39 27.71
N THR A 103 -12.79 0.96 28.79
CA THR A 103 -14.20 0.55 28.81
C THR A 103 -14.98 1.55 29.66
N LEU A 104 -15.95 2.22 29.05
CA LEU A 104 -16.91 3.05 29.74
C LEU A 104 -18.08 2.17 30.20
N ARG A 105 -18.23 2.02 31.50
CA ARG A 105 -19.38 1.37 32.13
C ARG A 105 -20.36 2.43 32.56
N LEU A 106 -21.58 2.32 32.07
CA LEU A 106 -22.65 3.24 32.37
C LEU A 106 -23.78 2.48 33.05
N ARG A 107 -24.09 2.87 34.28
CA ARG A 107 -25.15 2.28 35.08
C ARG A 107 -26.26 3.31 35.29
N ILE A 108 -27.45 2.99 34.80
CA ILE A 108 -28.64 3.81 34.90
C ILE A 108 -29.53 3.24 36.01
N GLU A 109 -29.86 4.08 36.98
CA GLU A 109 -30.68 3.73 38.13
C GLU A 109 -31.92 4.62 38.22
N SER A 110 -33.04 3.99 38.56
CA SER A 110 -34.20 4.68 39.13
C SER A 110 -34.02 4.78 40.65
N PHE A 111 -34.72 5.74 41.29
CA PHE A 111 -34.88 5.72 42.75
C PHE A 111 -35.61 4.46 43.26
N VAL A 112 -36.32 3.76 42.38
CA VAL A 112 -36.89 2.44 42.69
C VAL A 112 -35.81 1.38 42.42
N PRO A 113 -35.25 0.71 43.44
CA PRO A 113 -34.03 -0.10 43.34
C PRO A 113 -34.15 -1.34 42.43
N GLN A 114 -35.36 -1.65 41.95
CA GLN A 114 -35.61 -2.82 41.09
C GLN A 114 -35.25 -2.58 39.62
N TYR A 115 -34.99 -1.32 39.20
CA TYR A 115 -34.67 -0.96 37.82
C TYR A 115 -33.27 -0.38 37.72
N THR A 116 -32.29 -1.28 37.58
CA THR A 116 -30.90 -0.95 37.27
C THR A 116 -30.52 -1.58 35.93
N ASN A 117 -30.05 -0.76 34.99
CA ASN A 117 -29.49 -1.24 33.72
C ASN A 117 -28.01 -0.85 33.63
N GLN A 118 -27.17 -1.78 33.19
CA GLN A 118 -25.74 -1.54 32.95
C GLN A 118 -25.42 -1.70 31.46
N PHE A 119 -24.58 -0.81 30.96
CA PHE A 119 -24.12 -0.78 29.57
C PHE A 119 -22.60 -0.58 29.56
N ASP A 120 -21.91 -1.36 28.73
CA ASP A 120 -20.46 -1.26 28.59
C ASP A 120 -20.12 -0.82 27.15
N PHE A 121 -19.28 0.20 27.01
CA PHE A 121 -18.83 0.75 25.73
C PHE A 121 -17.30 0.74 25.65
N ASN A 122 -16.76 0.00 24.68
CA ASN A 122 -15.32 -0.13 24.49
C ASN A 122 -14.81 0.96 23.55
N ALA A 123 -13.82 1.73 23.97
CA ALA A 123 -13.08 2.63 23.10
C ALA A 123 -12.02 1.87 22.30
N VAL A 124 -11.91 2.15 21.01
CA VAL A 124 -10.84 1.61 20.18
C VAL A 124 -9.57 2.38 20.48
N SER A 125 -8.59 1.66 21.01
CA SER A 125 -7.31 2.25 21.31
C SER A 125 -6.41 2.31 20.08
N LYS A 126 -5.85 3.49 19.81
CA LYS A 126 -4.92 3.77 18.71
C LYS A 126 -3.73 4.57 19.23
N MET A 127 -2.62 4.54 18.51
CA MET A 127 -1.55 5.53 18.65
C MET A 127 -1.84 6.67 17.68
N LYS A 128 -1.78 7.91 18.17
CA LYS A 128 -1.76 9.10 17.33
C LYS A 128 -0.40 9.15 16.67
N SER A 129 -0.38 9.26 15.34
CA SER A 129 0.90 9.34 14.62
C SER A 129 1.60 10.64 14.97
N GLU A 130 2.86 10.57 15.43
CA GLU A 130 3.67 11.77 15.70
C GLU A 130 3.98 12.51 14.39
N PHE A 131 4.24 11.71 13.34
CA PHE A 131 4.26 12.17 11.97
C PHE A 131 3.83 11.05 11.00
N VAL A 132 3.32 11.47 9.85
CA VAL A 132 2.86 10.62 8.75
C VAL A 132 3.80 10.82 7.58
N ILE A 133 4.27 9.72 7.00
CA ILE A 133 5.10 9.72 5.79
C ILE A 133 4.29 9.06 4.67
N GLU A 134 3.81 9.89 3.75
CA GLU A 134 3.08 9.42 2.56
C GLU A 134 3.97 9.56 1.34
N VAL A 135 4.27 8.44 0.69
CA VAL A 135 4.97 8.45 -0.59
C VAL A 135 3.93 8.49 -1.70
N LYS A 136 4.02 9.40 -2.67
CA LYS A 136 3.09 9.39 -3.81
C LYS A 136 3.46 8.33 -4.84
N LYS A 137 2.44 7.62 -5.34
CA LYS A 137 2.58 6.68 -6.46
C LYS A 137 2.98 7.44 -7.71
N GLN A 138 4.09 7.04 -8.30
CA GLN A 138 4.51 7.52 -9.62
C GLN A 138 4.17 6.48 -10.70
N PRO A 139 3.97 6.92 -11.96
CA PRO A 139 3.82 6.01 -13.07
C PRO A 139 5.08 5.15 -13.24
N MET A 140 4.87 3.90 -13.64
CA MET A 140 5.95 2.98 -13.96
C MET A 140 6.76 3.52 -15.13
N LYS A 141 8.09 3.56 -14.98
CA LYS A 141 9.01 3.90 -16.07
C LYS A 141 9.51 2.62 -16.70
N SER A 142 9.78 2.66 -17.99
CA SER A 142 10.37 1.53 -18.71
C SER A 142 11.45 2.00 -19.66
N ILE A 143 12.47 1.16 -19.84
CA ILE A 143 13.50 1.34 -20.86
C ILE A 143 13.65 0.04 -21.65
N LYS A 144 13.96 0.17 -22.93
CA LYS A 144 14.26 -0.98 -23.79
C LYS A 144 15.76 -1.17 -23.89
N VAL A 145 16.24 -2.37 -23.62
CA VAL A 145 17.66 -2.72 -23.71
C VAL A 145 17.88 -3.90 -24.66
N PRO A 146 19.01 -3.96 -25.37
CA PRO A 146 19.32 -5.12 -26.20
C PRO A 146 19.47 -6.40 -25.37
N MET A 147 19.07 -7.52 -25.96
CA MET A 147 19.17 -8.83 -25.33
C MET A 147 20.62 -9.34 -25.30
N ASN A 148 21.00 -9.99 -24.20
CA ASN A 148 22.31 -10.64 -24.02
C ASN A 148 23.53 -9.71 -24.18
N THR A 149 23.35 -8.40 -24.03
CA THR A 149 24.45 -7.43 -24.00
C THR A 149 24.65 -6.93 -22.58
N GLU A 150 25.91 -6.83 -22.16
CA GLU A 150 26.25 -6.14 -20.92
C GLU A 150 25.85 -4.66 -21.05
N THR A 151 24.88 -4.25 -20.23
CA THR A 151 24.25 -2.93 -20.34
C THR A 151 24.37 -2.22 -19.01
N GLU A 152 24.73 -0.94 -19.07
CA GLU A 152 24.75 -0.03 -17.93
C GLU A 152 23.61 0.97 -18.09
N VAL A 153 22.77 1.11 -17.06
CA VAL A 153 21.56 1.94 -17.10
C VAL A 153 21.46 2.78 -15.83
N ASP A 154 21.08 4.05 -16.01
CA ASP A 154 20.73 4.95 -14.92
C ASP A 154 19.21 4.88 -14.66
N LEU A 155 18.83 4.30 -13.53
CA LEU A 155 17.46 4.24 -13.04
C LEU A 155 17.16 5.52 -12.27
N ASN A 156 16.23 6.33 -12.78
CA ASN A 156 15.85 7.61 -12.16
C ASN A 156 14.45 7.52 -11.55
N PHE A 157 14.40 7.42 -10.23
CA PHE A 157 13.17 7.46 -9.44
C PHE A 157 12.95 8.86 -8.90
N ASP A 158 11.77 9.41 -9.17
CA ASP A 158 11.31 10.64 -8.56
C ASP A 158 10.28 10.27 -7.48
N VAL A 159 10.47 10.73 -6.26
CA VAL A 159 9.72 10.25 -5.10
C VAL A 159 9.29 11.45 -4.27
N ALA A 160 7.99 11.75 -4.28
CA ALA A 160 7.44 12.79 -3.43
C ALA A 160 7.05 12.20 -2.07
N LEU A 161 7.81 12.55 -1.03
CA LEU A 161 7.51 12.27 0.36
C LEU A 161 6.68 13.40 0.97
N HIS A 162 5.57 13.06 1.61
CA HIS A 162 4.79 13.98 2.43
C HIS A 162 5.04 13.64 3.88
N ILE A 163 5.78 14.48 4.58
CA ILE A 163 6.13 14.33 5.98
C ILE A 163 5.31 15.35 6.77
N ARG A 164 4.23 14.90 7.41
CA ARG A 164 3.33 15.73 8.21
C ARG A 164 3.47 15.39 9.68
N GLY A 165 3.40 16.35 10.60
CA GLY A 165 3.47 16.10 12.04
C GLY A 165 3.79 17.37 12.80
N LEU A 166 3.60 17.37 14.12
CA LEU A 166 3.85 18.54 14.97
C LEU A 166 5.35 18.74 15.23
N SER A 167 6.13 17.66 15.26
CA SER A 167 7.56 17.66 15.53
C SER A 167 8.26 16.64 14.64
N TYR A 168 8.83 17.09 13.52
CA TYR A 168 9.69 16.24 12.70
C TYR A 168 11.07 16.11 13.34
N ASP A 169 11.55 14.88 13.50
CA ASP A 169 12.90 14.59 13.95
C ASP A 169 13.89 14.62 12.76
N SER A 170 14.78 15.62 12.74
CA SER A 170 15.82 15.74 11.72
C SER A 170 16.90 14.64 11.81
N GLU A 171 16.99 13.96 12.95
CA GLU A 171 17.92 12.85 13.15
C GLU A 171 17.36 11.51 12.68
N LEU A 172 16.09 11.46 12.30
CA LEU A 172 15.46 10.26 11.73
C LEU A 172 16.22 9.80 10.49
N VAL A 173 16.68 8.56 10.54
CA VAL A 173 17.38 7.92 9.44
C VAL A 173 16.36 7.25 8.54
N TYR A 174 16.56 7.36 7.24
CA TYR A 174 15.81 6.69 6.20
C TYR A 174 16.70 5.67 5.50
N SER A 175 16.06 4.69 4.89
CA SER A 175 16.69 3.64 4.10
C SER A 175 16.03 3.58 2.75
N ALA A 176 16.80 3.86 1.69
CA ALA A 176 16.42 3.56 0.32
C ALA A 176 16.94 2.17 -0.03
N GLN A 177 16.02 1.26 -0.36
CA GLN A 177 16.31 -0.12 -0.71
C GLN A 177 15.87 -0.37 -2.15
N LEU A 178 16.83 -0.73 -3.00
CA LEU A 178 16.59 -1.20 -4.35
C LEU A 178 16.56 -2.73 -4.32
N LEU A 179 15.35 -3.29 -4.44
CA LEU A 179 15.12 -4.72 -4.52
C LEU A 179 15.33 -5.19 -5.95
N LEU A 180 16.13 -6.25 -6.09
CA LEU A 180 16.57 -6.84 -7.34
C LEU A 180 15.75 -8.09 -7.66
N ASP A 181 15.61 -8.40 -8.95
CA ASP A 181 15.08 -9.68 -9.41
C ASP A 181 16.20 -10.72 -9.32
N ASP A 182 15.97 -11.78 -8.54
CA ASP A 182 16.95 -12.84 -8.24
C ASP A 182 17.26 -13.73 -9.45
N SER A 183 16.48 -13.62 -10.52
CA SER A 183 16.68 -14.39 -11.75
C SER A 183 17.78 -13.86 -12.66
N ILE A 184 18.42 -12.73 -12.33
CA ILE A 184 19.38 -12.03 -13.22
C ILE A 184 20.64 -11.64 -12.45
N ASP A 185 21.80 -11.74 -13.12
CA ASP A 185 23.06 -11.22 -12.62
C ASP A 185 23.07 -9.68 -12.76
N ILE A 186 22.78 -9.00 -11.64
CA ILE A 186 22.69 -7.55 -11.55
C ILE A 186 23.74 -7.04 -10.57
N LYS A 187 24.54 -6.08 -11.01
CA LYS A 187 25.48 -5.33 -10.18
C LYS A 187 25.00 -3.89 -10.03
N VAL A 188 24.70 -3.48 -8.80
CA VAL A 188 24.45 -2.07 -8.48
C VAL A 188 25.79 -1.37 -8.26
N ILE A 189 26.05 -0.31 -9.02
CA ILE A 189 27.28 0.47 -8.97
C ILE A 189 27.16 1.61 -7.96
N SER A 190 26.06 2.37 -8.02
CA SER A 190 25.78 3.46 -7.07
C SER A 190 24.28 3.61 -6.83
N LEU A 191 23.93 4.19 -5.68
CA LEU A 191 22.58 4.58 -5.32
C LEU A 191 22.64 5.97 -4.67
N ASP A 192 22.44 6.99 -5.49
CA ASP A 192 22.58 8.39 -5.11
C ASP A 192 21.22 9.00 -4.82
N ILE A 193 21.12 9.74 -3.72
CA ILE A 193 19.86 10.33 -3.24
C ILE A 193 20.06 11.83 -3.07
N SER A 194 19.23 12.62 -3.72
CA SER A 194 19.25 14.08 -3.60
C SER A 194 17.84 14.65 -3.51
N SER A 195 17.73 15.89 -3.05
CA SER A 195 16.49 16.64 -2.98
C SER A 195 16.75 18.08 -3.41
N PRO A 196 15.87 18.71 -4.21
CA PRO A 196 15.91 20.14 -4.46
C PRO A 196 15.34 20.94 -3.28
N ASP A 197 14.56 20.31 -2.40
CA ASP A 197 13.79 21.00 -1.35
C ASP A 197 14.56 21.09 -0.01
N CYS A 198 15.56 20.24 0.19
CA CYS A 198 16.24 20.11 1.48
C CYS A 198 17.61 19.45 1.35
N THR A 199 18.40 19.55 2.41
CA THR A 199 19.71 18.88 2.49
C THR A 199 19.52 17.40 2.82
N ILE A 200 20.13 16.55 2.01
CA ILE A 200 20.22 15.10 2.24
C ILE A 200 21.65 14.77 2.65
N SER A 201 21.81 14.05 3.77
CA SER A 201 23.10 13.52 4.20
C SER A 201 23.07 12.01 4.17
N THR A 202 24.03 11.39 3.49
CA THR A 202 24.20 9.93 3.49
C THR A 202 24.70 9.48 4.84
N VAL A 203 24.10 8.42 5.36
CA VAL A 203 24.51 7.77 6.61
C VAL A 203 25.01 6.40 6.21
N ASP A 204 26.28 6.12 6.46
CA ASP A 204 26.96 4.90 6.03
C ASP A 204 27.17 4.79 4.49
N ASP A 205 28.07 3.89 4.12
CA ASP A 205 28.32 3.54 2.72
C ASP A 205 27.22 2.62 2.16
N LEU A 206 27.17 2.55 0.82
CA LEU A 206 26.27 1.66 0.09
C LEU A 206 26.45 0.22 0.56
N THR A 207 25.41 -0.33 1.20
CA THR A 207 25.39 -1.72 1.61
C THR A 207 24.85 -2.56 0.46
N LEU A 208 25.68 -3.47 -0.05
CA LEU A 208 25.32 -4.38 -1.12
C LEU A 208 25.11 -5.78 -0.55
N ASP A 209 23.87 -6.26 -0.60
CA ASP A 209 23.59 -7.68 -0.59
C ASP A 209 23.59 -8.16 -2.05
N PRO A 210 24.65 -8.88 -2.50
CA PRO A 210 24.90 -9.19 -3.90
C PRO A 210 23.81 -10.03 -4.58
N ARG A 211 22.80 -10.52 -3.86
CA ARG A 211 21.74 -11.36 -4.44
C ARG A 211 20.34 -10.78 -4.34
N VAL A 212 20.11 -9.75 -3.53
CA VAL A 212 18.72 -9.37 -3.17
C VAL A 212 18.50 -7.87 -3.14
N MET A 213 19.49 -7.09 -2.68
CA MET A 213 19.21 -5.71 -2.27
C MET A 213 20.46 -4.83 -2.29
N ALA A 214 20.32 -3.62 -2.86
CA ALA A 214 21.22 -2.52 -2.58
C ALA A 214 20.53 -1.52 -1.64
N GLN A 215 21.22 -1.10 -0.59
CA GLN A 215 20.67 -0.22 0.43
C GLN A 215 21.59 0.98 0.69
N GLN A 216 21.00 2.17 0.65
CA GLN A 216 21.64 3.42 1.06
C GLN A 216 20.82 4.05 2.18
N LYS A 217 21.44 4.31 3.34
CA LYS A 217 20.79 5.08 4.39
C LYS A 217 21.11 6.56 4.25
N PHE A 218 20.18 7.40 4.67
CA PHE A 218 20.28 8.84 4.56
C PHE A 218 19.42 9.56 5.60
N LYS A 219 19.68 10.84 5.84
CA LYS A 219 18.84 11.72 6.66
C LYS A 219 18.29 12.84 5.80
N ILE A 220 17.12 13.32 6.20
CA ILE A 220 16.46 14.47 5.58
C ILE A 220 16.50 15.62 6.59
N ALA A 221 17.30 16.64 6.32
CA ALA A 221 17.33 17.87 7.08
C ALA A 221 16.40 18.90 6.41
N LYS A 222 15.13 18.92 6.82
CA LYS A 222 14.11 19.84 6.31
C LYS A 222 13.72 20.89 7.36
N GLU A 223 13.29 22.05 6.89
CA GLU A 223 12.69 23.06 7.77
C GLU A 223 11.31 22.61 8.29
N GLN A 224 10.88 23.16 9.43
CA GLN A 224 9.61 22.78 10.09
C GLN A 224 8.39 22.94 9.17
N ARG A 225 8.38 23.96 8.30
CA ARG A 225 7.24 24.27 7.41
C ARG A 225 7.21 23.43 6.12
N VAL A 226 8.27 22.71 5.82
CA VAL A 226 8.35 21.88 4.61
C VAL A 226 7.65 20.55 4.88
N GLU A 227 6.42 20.42 4.38
CA GLU A 227 5.68 19.15 4.50
C GLU A 227 5.94 18.20 3.33
N LYS A 228 6.39 18.73 2.19
CA LYS A 228 6.63 17.96 0.97
C LYS A 228 8.09 18.01 0.62
N VAL A 229 8.70 16.84 0.48
CA VAL A 229 10.10 16.65 0.10
C VAL A 229 10.13 15.78 -1.16
N HIS A 230 10.70 16.30 -2.23
CA HIS A 230 10.93 15.57 -3.47
C HIS A 230 12.32 14.94 -3.41
N LEU A 231 12.38 13.62 -3.45
CA LEU A 231 13.62 12.88 -3.55
C LEU A 231 13.84 12.44 -5.00
N SER A 232 15.02 12.76 -5.52
CA SER A 232 15.56 12.17 -6.75
C SER A 232 16.51 11.05 -6.34
N VAL A 233 16.07 9.80 -6.51
CA VAL A 233 16.89 8.61 -6.27
C VAL A 233 17.40 8.09 -7.61
N LYS A 234 18.73 8.08 -7.79
CA LYS A 234 19.40 7.63 -9.00
C LYS A 234 20.20 6.37 -8.69
N ALA A 235 19.85 5.27 -9.32
CA ALA A 235 20.59 4.03 -9.19
C ALA A 235 21.31 3.72 -10.50
N LYS A 236 22.61 3.52 -10.43
CA LYS A 236 23.41 3.12 -11.58
C LYS A 236 23.62 1.61 -11.53
N VAL A 237 23.09 0.89 -12.51
CA VAL A 237 23.07 -0.58 -12.52
C VAL A 237 23.72 -1.14 -13.78
N LYS A 238 24.42 -2.27 -13.63
CA LYS A 238 25.04 -3.03 -14.71
C LYS A 238 24.50 -4.45 -14.68
N PHE A 239 24.04 -4.96 -15.82
CA PHE A 239 23.44 -6.29 -15.89
C PHE A 239 23.59 -6.91 -17.28
N ILE A 240 23.38 -8.23 -17.35
CA ILE A 240 23.22 -9.01 -18.58
C ILE A 240 21.92 -9.79 -18.43
N THR A 241 20.97 -9.61 -19.36
CA THR A 241 19.68 -10.31 -19.30
C THR A 241 19.24 -10.89 -20.64
N SER A 242 18.46 -11.96 -20.54
CA SER A 242 17.70 -12.59 -21.62
C SER A 242 16.19 -12.50 -21.42
N LYS A 243 15.72 -11.79 -20.39
CA LYS A 243 14.31 -11.64 -20.05
C LYS A 243 14.00 -10.23 -19.55
N ASP A 244 12.71 -9.86 -19.63
CA ASP A 244 12.20 -8.66 -18.99
C ASP A 244 12.25 -8.83 -17.47
N PHE A 245 12.50 -7.75 -16.75
CA PHE A 245 12.55 -7.74 -15.30
C PHE A 245 12.28 -6.35 -14.74
N GLN A 246 12.16 -6.26 -13.41
CA GLN A 246 11.82 -5.01 -12.75
C GLN A 246 12.67 -4.75 -11.52
N PHE A 247 12.96 -3.47 -11.29
CA PHE A 247 13.51 -2.98 -10.04
C PHE A 247 12.40 -2.41 -9.18
N THR A 248 12.44 -2.69 -7.88
CA THR A 248 11.53 -2.07 -6.91
C THR A 248 12.31 -1.20 -5.93
N LEU A 249 12.08 0.10 -5.94
CA LEU A 249 12.59 1.00 -4.90
C LEU A 249 11.58 1.06 -3.74
N LYS A 250 12.09 0.89 -2.52
CA LYS A 250 11.39 1.14 -1.25
C LYS A 250 12.13 2.20 -0.45
N ILE A 251 11.40 3.09 0.21
CA ILE A 251 11.96 4.05 1.16
C ILE A 251 11.28 3.84 2.51
N ASN A 252 12.06 3.50 3.54
CA ASN A 252 11.55 3.19 4.87
C ASN A 252 12.25 4.06 5.93
N PRO A 253 11.52 4.58 6.94
CA PRO A 253 12.16 5.16 8.12
C PRO A 253 12.83 4.06 8.96
N LEU A 254 13.94 4.41 9.61
CA LEU A 254 14.68 3.57 10.54
C LEU A 254 14.75 4.29 11.90
N VAL A 255 14.04 3.75 12.88
CA VAL A 255 14.08 4.24 14.25
C VAL A 255 15.24 3.57 14.97
N ARG A 256 16.08 4.37 15.64
CA ARG A 256 17.23 3.88 16.40
C ARG A 256 16.78 3.34 17.75
N ASP A 257 17.55 2.37 18.28
CA ASP A 257 17.38 1.93 19.66
C ASP A 257 17.59 3.12 20.60
N GLY A 258 16.57 3.42 21.42
CA GLY A 258 16.58 4.54 22.37
C GLY A 258 15.99 5.86 21.85
N ALA A 259 15.34 5.88 20.68
CA ALA A 259 14.49 7.00 20.30
C ALA A 259 13.27 7.12 21.23
N ASP A 260 12.76 8.35 21.41
CA ASP A 260 11.57 8.63 22.24
C ASP A 260 10.27 8.09 21.64
N TYR A 261 10.34 7.59 20.41
CA TYR A 261 9.21 7.10 19.61
C TYR A 261 9.53 5.74 18.99
N SER A 262 8.49 5.01 18.57
CA SER A 262 8.62 3.69 17.94
C SER A 262 8.25 3.75 16.46
N LEU A 263 8.65 2.75 15.67
CA LEU A 263 8.19 2.64 14.28
C LEU A 263 6.66 2.59 14.16
N GLU A 264 5.97 2.06 15.17
CA GLU A 264 4.50 1.99 15.21
C GLU A 264 3.84 3.36 15.37
N SER A 265 4.53 4.36 15.92
CA SER A 265 4.04 5.74 15.99
C SER A 265 4.30 6.54 14.71
N ILE A 266 5.10 6.00 13.77
CA ILE A 266 5.31 6.55 12.43
C ILE A 266 4.37 5.86 11.45
N PHE A 267 3.38 6.60 10.94
CA PHE A 267 2.53 6.04 9.89
C PHE A 267 3.22 6.19 8.53
N ALA A 268 3.94 5.16 8.11
CA ALA A 268 4.59 5.10 6.80
C ALA A 268 3.77 4.27 5.81
N TYR A 269 3.29 4.89 4.74
CA TYR A 269 2.69 4.14 3.64
C TYR A 269 3.80 3.52 2.79
N GLU A 270 3.96 2.20 2.86
CA GLU A 270 4.85 1.48 1.95
C GLU A 270 4.36 1.64 0.51
N MET A 271 5.10 2.39 -0.30
CA MET A 271 4.94 2.41 -1.75
C MET A 271 6.13 1.76 -2.43
N LYS A 272 5.83 0.98 -3.46
CA LYS A 272 6.79 0.33 -4.34
C LYS A 272 6.88 1.12 -5.64
N HIS A 273 8.05 1.65 -5.96
CA HIS A 273 8.30 2.27 -7.27
C HIS A 273 8.91 1.25 -8.19
N ILE A 274 8.21 0.91 -9.26
CA ILE A 274 8.60 -0.13 -10.19
C ILE A 274 9.23 0.50 -11.43
N PHE A 275 10.43 0.04 -11.79
CA PHE A 275 11.10 0.38 -13.03
C PHE A 275 11.27 -0.88 -13.87
N MET A 276 10.76 -0.89 -15.10
CA MET A 276 10.83 -2.05 -15.99
C MET A 276 12.01 -1.95 -16.95
N ILE A 277 12.75 -3.04 -17.05
CA ILE A 277 13.67 -3.26 -18.16
C ILE A 277 12.99 -4.22 -19.13
N ALA A 278 12.66 -3.73 -20.32
CA ALA A 278 12.09 -4.54 -21.38
C ALA A 278 13.15 -4.87 -22.43
N LEU A 279 13.10 -6.06 -23.01
CA LEU A 279 13.97 -6.42 -24.10
C LEU A 279 13.55 -5.73 -25.39
N GLY A 280 14.49 -4.99 -25.97
CA GLY A 280 14.36 -4.39 -27.28
C GLY A 280 14.96 -5.30 -28.36
N ILE A 281 14.18 -5.58 -29.41
CA ILE A 281 14.74 -6.17 -30.63
C ILE A 281 15.56 -5.07 -31.33
N THR A 282 16.86 -5.33 -31.52
CA THR A 282 17.75 -4.41 -32.22
C THR A 282 17.49 -4.43 -33.73
N ARG A 283 17.89 -3.37 -34.44
CA ARG A 283 17.82 -3.34 -35.91
C ARG A 283 18.62 -4.48 -36.54
N THR A 284 19.73 -4.88 -35.93
CA THR A 284 20.52 -6.03 -36.37
C THR A 284 19.75 -7.34 -36.22
N ASN A 285 19.05 -7.56 -35.11
CA ASN A 285 18.20 -8.74 -34.92
C ASN A 285 17.05 -8.76 -35.93
N ILE A 286 16.43 -7.60 -36.21
CA ILE A 286 15.41 -7.48 -37.25
C ILE A 286 16.00 -7.83 -38.62
N ALA A 287 17.17 -7.30 -38.97
CA ALA A 287 17.82 -7.58 -40.24
C ALA A 287 18.16 -9.06 -40.39
N ILE A 288 18.69 -9.71 -39.35
CA ILE A 288 18.96 -11.15 -39.32
C ILE A 288 17.67 -11.93 -39.54
N LEU A 289 16.58 -11.55 -38.87
CA LEU A 289 15.28 -12.21 -38.99
C LEU A 289 14.69 -12.06 -40.41
N VAL A 290 14.83 -10.88 -41.01
CA VAL A 290 14.42 -10.61 -42.40
C VAL A 290 15.27 -11.43 -43.40
N LEU A 291 16.59 -11.48 -43.21
CA LEU A 291 17.46 -12.28 -44.07
C LEU A 291 17.20 -13.78 -43.94
N ALA A 292 16.97 -14.27 -42.71
CA ALA A 292 16.63 -15.66 -42.47
C ALA A 292 15.28 -16.05 -43.10
N THR A 293 14.26 -15.20 -42.97
CA THR A 293 12.95 -15.43 -43.61
C THR A 293 13.03 -15.39 -45.13
N LEU A 294 13.78 -14.44 -45.70
CA LEU A 294 14.04 -14.40 -47.15
C LEU A 294 14.78 -15.65 -47.63
N GLY A 295 15.81 -16.09 -46.90
CA GLY A 295 16.56 -17.31 -47.19
C GLY A 295 15.69 -18.57 -47.16
N CYS A 296 14.84 -18.71 -46.13
CA CYS A 296 13.86 -19.80 -46.05
C CYS A 296 12.89 -19.78 -47.23
N PHE A 297 12.37 -18.61 -47.60
CA PHE A 297 11.46 -18.47 -48.74
C PHE A 297 12.12 -18.94 -50.06
N LEU A 298 13.35 -18.48 -50.33
CA LEU A 298 14.10 -18.89 -51.51
C LEU A 298 14.33 -20.42 -51.52
N LEU A 299 14.67 -21.01 -50.37
CA LEU A 299 14.88 -22.45 -50.25
C LEU A 299 13.59 -23.23 -50.53
N PHE A 300 12.46 -22.80 -49.98
CA PHE A 300 11.15 -23.40 -50.28
C PHE A 300 10.78 -23.30 -51.76
N THR A 301 11.02 -22.15 -52.40
CA THR A 301 10.74 -21.99 -53.84
C THR A 301 11.63 -22.91 -54.70
N ALA A 302 12.91 -23.03 -54.38
CA ALA A 302 13.83 -23.92 -55.07
C ALA A 302 13.41 -25.40 -54.90
N LEU A 303 13.02 -25.80 -53.69
CA LEU A 303 12.51 -27.15 -53.40
C LEU A 303 11.22 -27.44 -54.18
N PHE A 304 10.30 -26.48 -54.23
CA PHE A 304 9.05 -26.62 -54.98
C PHE A 304 9.30 -26.77 -56.49
N LEU A 305 10.20 -25.96 -57.05
CA LEU A 305 10.62 -26.10 -58.45
C LEU A 305 11.26 -27.46 -58.71
N LEU A 306 12.15 -27.92 -57.83
CA LEU A 306 12.80 -29.23 -57.95
C LEU A 306 11.78 -30.38 -57.91
N LEU A 307 10.82 -30.34 -56.99
CA LEU A 307 9.72 -31.30 -56.93
C LEU A 307 8.89 -31.29 -58.20
N HIS A 308 8.54 -30.11 -58.72
CA HIS A 308 7.82 -29.96 -59.97
C HIS A 308 8.62 -30.60 -61.13
N PHE A 309 9.89 -30.26 -61.29
CA PHE A 309 10.73 -30.86 -62.34
C PHE A 309 10.97 -32.36 -62.18
N MET A 310 10.95 -32.89 -60.96
CA MET A 310 11.16 -34.33 -60.74
C MET A 310 9.88 -35.14 -60.95
N ILE A 311 8.71 -34.58 -60.63
CA ILE A 311 7.41 -35.28 -60.66
C ILE A 311 6.70 -35.06 -62.00
N LEU A 312 6.66 -33.84 -62.54
CA LEU A 312 5.92 -33.51 -63.77
C LEU A 312 6.32 -34.32 -65.02
N PRO A 313 7.61 -34.57 -65.32
CA PRO A 313 7.97 -35.37 -66.50
C PRO A 313 7.57 -36.84 -66.38
N ARG A 314 7.18 -37.33 -65.18
CA ARG A 314 6.59 -38.67 -65.03
C ARG A 314 5.11 -38.73 -65.41
N PHE A 315 4.43 -37.59 -65.53
CA PHE A 315 3.02 -37.50 -65.92
C PHE A 315 2.83 -37.09 -67.38
N VAL A 316 3.87 -36.56 -68.04
CA VAL A 316 3.87 -36.34 -69.48
C VAL A 316 4.22 -37.66 -70.16
N VAL A 317 3.26 -38.59 -70.22
CA VAL A 317 3.30 -39.70 -71.17
C VAL A 317 3.22 -39.04 -72.55
N GLY A 318 4.31 -39.09 -73.31
CA GLY A 318 4.28 -38.69 -74.71
C GLY A 318 3.18 -39.48 -75.40
N ASN A 319 2.31 -38.78 -76.13
CA ASN A 319 1.21 -39.38 -76.90
C ASN A 319 1.73 -40.66 -77.58
N GLU A 320 1.34 -41.83 -77.07
CA GLU A 320 1.52 -43.08 -77.81
C GLU A 320 0.78 -42.87 -79.12
N GLU A 321 1.50 -42.98 -80.23
CA GLU A 321 0.91 -42.94 -81.57
C GLU A 321 -0.15 -44.03 -81.63
N ILE A 322 -1.42 -43.62 -81.58
CA ILE A 322 -2.55 -44.50 -81.83
C ILE A 322 -2.48 -44.86 -83.31
N GLY A 323 -1.82 -45.98 -83.61
CA GLY A 323 -1.76 -46.54 -84.96
C GLY A 323 -3.14 -47.06 -85.36
N TYR A 324 -3.83 -46.33 -86.23
CA TYR A 324 -5.04 -46.83 -86.87
C TYR A 324 -4.64 -47.87 -87.93
N ILE A 325 -5.02 -49.13 -87.71
CA ILE A 325 -4.94 -50.16 -88.74
C ILE A 325 -6.08 -49.89 -89.71
N ILE A 326 -5.76 -49.48 -90.94
CA ILE A 326 -6.72 -49.37 -92.04
C ILE A 326 -6.59 -50.66 -92.85
N ASP A 327 -7.59 -51.53 -92.77
CA ASP A 327 -7.69 -52.70 -93.65
C ASP A 327 -7.91 -52.23 -95.09
N GLU A 328 -6.96 -52.56 -95.99
CA GLU A 328 -7.08 -52.30 -97.42
C GLU A 328 -8.20 -53.16 -98.02
N VAL A 329 -9.31 -52.51 -98.37
CA VAL A 329 -10.36 -53.11 -99.20
C VAL A 329 -9.82 -53.20 -100.63
N ALA A 330 -9.56 -54.43 -101.07
CA ALA A 330 -9.21 -54.76 -102.44
C ALA A 330 -10.24 -54.20 -103.43
N VAL A 331 -9.81 -53.29 -104.31
CA VAL A 331 -10.58 -52.89 -105.49
C VAL A 331 -10.14 -53.78 -106.64
N ALA A 332 -11.06 -54.62 -107.10
CA ALA A 332 -10.88 -55.53 -108.21
C ALA A 332 -10.62 -54.78 -109.52
N GLU A 333 -9.63 -55.27 -110.27
CA GLU A 333 -9.40 -54.95 -111.67
C GLU A 333 -10.57 -55.44 -112.53
N GLU A 334 -11.15 -54.55 -113.36
CA GLU A 334 -11.79 -54.97 -114.61
C GLU A 334 -11.49 -53.93 -115.72
N TYR A 335 -10.58 -54.37 -116.61
CA TYR A 335 -10.39 -54.13 -118.05
C TYR A 335 -10.64 -52.76 -118.70
#